data_AF-E9HHT6-F1
#
_entry.id   AF-E9HHT6-F1
#
_cell.length_a   1.000
_cell.length_b   1.000
_cell.length_c   1.000
_cell.angle_alpha   90.00
_cell.angle_beta   90.00
_cell.angle_gamma   90.00
#
_symmetry.space_group_name_H-M   'P 1'
#
loop_
_entity.id
_entity.type
_entity.pdbx_description
1 polymer ?
#
loop_
_entity_poly.entity_id
_entity_poly.type
_entity_poly.pdbx_seq_one_letter_code
_entity_poly.pdbx_strand_id
1 'polypeptide(L)'
;MPKTKKEEEIRNKDLKSKSRMKENADKKAKHRELKEGDFVLLRRDKLANKLQAPFDPSPYRITEVKKSMITAERNNKKITRNVTFFKKIERKYEESKESEESEDEYYHNALENVNFPEQIQVPVHDDPQQNEPV
;
A
#
# COMPACT_ATOMS: atom_id res chain seq x y z
N MET A 1 0.63 9.72 53.62
CA MET A 1 -0.82 9.66 53.36
C MET A 1 -1.08 8.62 52.28
N PRO A 2 -2.05 7.71 52.45
CA PRO A 2 -2.43 6.75 51.41
C PRO A 2 -3.04 7.51 50.22
N LYS A 3 -2.70 7.09 49.00
CA LYS A 3 -3.23 7.71 47.77
C LYS A 3 -4.71 7.43 47.66
N THR A 4 -5.48 8.40 47.21
CA THR A 4 -6.91 8.19 46.97
C THR A 4 -7.10 7.28 45.75
N LYS A 5 -8.11 6.40 45.76
CA LYS A 5 -8.41 5.48 44.63
C LYS A 5 -8.49 6.21 43.28
N LYS A 6 -8.97 7.46 43.30
CA LYS A 6 -9.08 8.33 42.14
C LYS A 6 -7.72 8.75 41.56
N GLU A 7 -6.73 9.01 42.41
CA GLU A 7 -5.37 9.32 41.96
C GLU A 7 -4.70 8.11 41.29
N GLU A 8 -4.94 6.91 41.82
CA GLU A 8 -4.41 5.67 41.24
C GLU A 8 -5.03 5.39 39.87
N GLU A 9 -6.34 5.58 39.71
CA GLU A 9 -7.01 5.45 38.41
C GLU A 9 -6.48 6.44 37.36
N ILE A 10 -6.30 7.71 37.74
CA ILE A 10 -5.74 8.74 36.85
C ILE A 10 -4.33 8.34 36.40
N ARG A 11 -3.49 7.90 37.34
CA ARG A 11 -2.13 7.46 37.04
C ARG A 11 -2.10 6.24 36.12
N ASN A 12 -2.96 5.26 36.36
CA ASN A 12 -3.04 4.05 35.52
C ASN A 12 -3.48 4.38 34.09
N LYS A 13 -4.41 5.32 33.92
CA LYS A 13 -4.84 5.79 32.60
C LYS A 13 -3.73 6.54 31.86
N ASP A 14 -2.99 7.42 32.55
CA ASP A 14 -1.84 8.12 31.98
C ASP A 14 -0.73 7.14 31.55
N LEU A 15 -0.38 6.18 32.40
CA LEU A 15 0.61 5.14 32.08
C LEU A 15 0.19 4.32 30.86
N LYS A 16 -1.09 3.92 30.78
CA LYS A 16 -1.62 3.20 29.62
C LYS A 16 -1.56 4.04 28.35
N SER A 17 -1.89 5.33 28.44
CA SER A 17 -1.79 6.26 27.30
C SER A 17 -0.35 6.40 26.80
N LYS A 18 0.59 6.66 27.72
CA LYS A 18 2.03 6.76 27.42
C LYS A 18 2.60 5.47 26.83
N SER A 19 2.18 4.32 27.35
CA SER A 19 2.57 3.01 26.82
C SER A 19 2.11 2.83 25.37
N ARG A 20 0.84 3.14 25.06
CA ARG A 20 0.29 3.09 23.70
C ARG A 20 0.99 4.07 22.75
N MET A 21 1.31 5.27 23.23
CA MET A 21 2.07 6.25 22.46
C MET A 21 3.46 5.72 22.10
N LYS A 22 4.17 5.17 23.08
CA LYS A 22 5.51 4.57 22.88
C LYS A 22 5.45 3.42 21.88
N GLU A 23 4.51 2.47 22.07
CA GLU A 23 4.37 1.33 21.18
C GLU A 23 4.12 1.74 19.72
N ASN A 24 3.24 2.72 19.51
CA ASN A 24 2.97 3.26 18.17
C ASN A 24 4.19 3.97 17.57
N ALA A 25 4.95 4.70 18.39
CA ALA A 25 6.17 5.35 17.94
C ALA A 25 7.22 4.30 17.53
N ASP A 26 7.45 3.29 18.36
CA ASP A 26 8.40 2.21 18.09
C ASP A 26 8.02 1.41 16.84
N LYS A 27 6.71 1.11 16.66
CA LYS A 27 6.19 0.45 15.45
C LYS A 27 6.44 1.26 14.17
N LYS A 28 6.26 2.59 14.24
CA LYS A 28 6.53 3.49 13.10
C LYS A 28 8.02 3.74 12.87
N ALA A 29 8.81 3.65 13.93
CA ALA A 29 10.26 3.82 13.90
C ALA A 29 11.01 2.58 13.41
N LYS A 30 10.33 1.46 13.10
CA LYS A 30 10.93 0.33 12.39
C LYS A 30 11.58 0.85 11.11
N HIS A 31 12.89 1.05 11.18
CA HIS A 31 13.67 1.66 10.11
C HIS A 31 13.57 0.75 8.89
N ARG A 32 13.13 1.31 7.77
CA ARG A 32 13.41 0.70 6.47
C ARG A 32 14.91 0.82 6.26
N GLU A 33 15.62 -0.30 6.39
CA GLU A 33 17.04 -0.35 6.04
C GLU A 33 17.17 -0.18 4.53
N LEU A 34 17.48 1.05 4.12
CA LEU A 34 17.90 1.38 2.77
C LEU A 34 19.42 1.37 2.72
N LYS A 35 19.97 0.66 1.75
CA LYS A 35 21.41 0.52 1.55
C LYS A 35 21.81 1.12 0.21
N GLU A 36 23.08 1.48 0.10
CA GLU A 36 23.64 1.90 -1.19
C GLU A 36 23.47 0.78 -2.23
N GLY A 37 23.10 1.15 -3.44
CA GLY A 37 22.77 0.21 -4.51
C GLY A 37 21.32 -0.26 -4.55
N ASP A 38 20.52 -0.08 -3.49
CA ASP A 38 19.09 -0.41 -3.52
C ASP A 38 18.34 0.45 -4.54
N PHE A 39 17.29 -0.12 -5.13
CA PHE A 39 16.34 0.62 -5.95
C PHE A 39 15.16 1.11 -5.13
N VAL A 40 14.79 2.37 -5.35
CA VAL A 40 13.74 3.04 -4.59
C VAL A 40 12.85 3.90 -5.48
N LEU A 41 11.57 3.99 -5.15
CA LEU A 41 10.66 4.99 -5.71
C LEU A 41 10.67 6.24 -4.83
N LEU A 42 10.63 7.41 -5.49
CA LEU A 42 10.58 8.70 -4.82
C LEU A 42 9.14 9.17 -4.65
N ARG A 43 8.77 9.58 -3.44
CA ARG A 43 7.48 10.21 -3.16
C ARG A 43 7.40 11.57 -3.87
N ARG A 44 6.27 11.85 -4.53
CA ARG A 44 6.00 13.13 -5.18
C ARG A 44 5.67 14.20 -4.14
N ASP A 45 6.21 15.41 -4.33
CA ASP A 45 5.91 16.56 -3.46
C ASP A 45 4.48 17.08 -3.69
N LYS A 46 3.99 17.02 -4.93
CA LYS A 46 2.63 17.42 -5.32
C LYS A 46 2.03 16.37 -6.25
N LEU A 47 0.75 16.09 -6.06
CA LEU A 47 -0.06 15.28 -6.97
C LEU A 47 -0.82 16.23 -7.91
N ALA A 48 -0.76 15.99 -9.21
CA ALA A 48 -1.47 16.79 -10.21
C ALA A 48 -2.98 16.49 -10.19
N ASN A 49 -3.38 15.24 -9.88
CA ASN A 49 -4.77 14.84 -9.73
C ASN A 49 -4.95 13.80 -8.60
N LYS A 50 -6.20 13.53 -8.21
CA LYS A 50 -6.53 12.59 -7.12
C LYS A 50 -6.24 11.12 -7.44
N LEU A 51 -6.19 10.77 -8.72
CA LEU A 51 -5.96 9.40 -9.19
C LEU A 51 -4.47 9.08 -9.41
N GLN A 52 -3.60 10.09 -9.33
CA GLN A 52 -2.18 9.91 -9.56
C GLN A 52 -1.54 9.15 -8.40
N ALA A 53 -0.61 8.24 -8.73
CA ALA A 53 0.15 7.53 -7.72
C ALA A 53 0.96 8.51 -6.83
N PRO A 54 1.05 8.29 -5.52
CA PRO A 54 1.86 9.13 -4.63
C PRO A 54 3.38 9.07 -4.89
N PHE A 55 3.86 8.01 -5.55
CA PHE A 55 5.27 7.76 -5.83
C PHE A 55 5.54 7.81 -7.34
N ASP A 56 6.68 8.39 -7.72
CA ASP A 56 7.21 8.34 -9.08
C ASP A 56 7.49 6.88 -9.47
N PRO A 57 6.89 6.34 -10.55
CA PRO A 57 7.07 4.94 -10.95
C PRO A 57 8.49 4.65 -11.41
N SER A 58 9.23 5.68 -11.85
CA SER A 58 10.59 5.51 -12.35
C SER A 58 11.59 5.42 -11.19
N PRO A 59 12.27 4.27 -11.00
CA PRO A 59 13.09 4.05 -9.83
C PRO A 59 14.40 4.85 -9.86
N TYR A 60 14.85 5.26 -8.68
CA TYR A 60 16.19 5.79 -8.43
C TYR A 60 17.08 4.70 -7.83
N ARG A 61 18.38 4.80 -8.03
CA ARG A 61 19.39 3.98 -7.35
C ARG A 61 19.99 4.79 -6.22
N ILE A 62 20.08 4.22 -5.01
CA ILE A 62 20.74 4.90 -3.89
C ILE A 62 22.26 4.93 -4.13
N THR A 63 22.84 6.11 -4.02
CA THR A 63 24.29 6.33 -4.18
C THR A 63 24.99 6.60 -2.86
N GLU A 64 24.29 7.15 -1.86
CA GLU A 64 24.87 7.45 -0.55
C GLU A 64 23.81 7.39 0.55
N VAL A 65 24.18 6.83 1.71
CA VAL A 65 23.32 6.78 2.90
C VAL A 65 23.99 7.47 4.09
N LYS A 66 23.41 8.59 4.55
CA LYS A 66 23.86 9.35 5.72
C LYS A 66 22.78 9.36 6.80
N LYS A 67 22.82 8.40 7.72
CA LYS A 67 21.79 8.21 8.76
C LYS A 67 20.40 8.08 8.12
N SER A 68 19.52 9.05 8.35
CA SER A 68 18.17 9.12 7.78
C SER A 68 18.10 9.91 6.48
N MET A 69 19.20 10.50 6.01
CA MET A 69 19.30 11.25 4.78
C MET A 69 19.88 10.37 3.69
N ILE A 70 19.16 10.25 2.58
CA ILE A 70 19.47 9.34 1.47
C ILE A 70 19.68 10.18 0.23
N THR A 71 20.77 9.89 -0.48
CA THR A 71 21.03 10.45 -1.81
C THR A 71 20.83 9.35 -2.85
N ALA A 72 19.99 9.63 -3.83
CA ALA A 72 19.68 8.70 -4.91
C ALA A 72 19.80 9.39 -6.28
N GLU A 73 20.10 8.60 -7.31
CA GLU A 73 20.39 9.08 -8.65
C GLU A 73 19.60 8.33 -9.72
N ARG A 74 19.16 9.06 -10.74
CA ARG A 74 18.51 8.55 -11.94
C ARG A 74 18.81 9.48 -13.11
N ASN A 75 19.35 8.97 -14.22
CA ASN A 75 19.61 9.72 -15.47
C ASN A 75 20.26 11.09 -15.21
N ASN A 76 21.40 11.11 -14.50
CA ASN A 76 22.16 12.30 -14.10
C ASN A 76 21.45 13.26 -13.13
N LYS A 77 20.22 12.96 -12.70
CA LYS A 77 19.51 13.70 -11.64
C LYS A 77 19.80 13.06 -10.29
N LYS A 78 20.47 13.81 -9.43
CA LYS A 78 20.71 13.44 -8.03
C LYS A 78 19.71 14.15 -7.12
N ILE A 79 19.17 13.40 -6.15
CA ILE A 79 18.25 13.94 -5.14
C ILE A 79 18.64 13.44 -3.76
N THR A 80 18.60 14.35 -2.79
CA THR A 80 18.88 14.05 -1.38
C THR A 80 17.66 14.39 -0.53
N ARG A 81 17.09 13.40 0.17
CA ARG A 81 15.90 13.56 1.03
C ARG A 81 15.95 12.60 2.22
N ASN A 82 15.03 12.78 3.17
CA ASN A 82 14.86 11.84 4.28
C ASN A 82 14.35 10.47 3.77
N VAL A 83 14.75 9.39 4.45
CA VAL A 83 14.38 7.99 4.19
C VAL A 83 12.87 7.79 3.99
N THR A 84 12.03 8.56 4.66
CA THR A 84 10.55 8.49 4.56
C THR A 84 9.99 8.85 3.18
N PHE A 85 10.75 9.57 2.34
CA PHE A 85 10.37 9.90 0.97
C PHE A 85 10.65 8.77 -0.01
N PHE A 86 11.37 7.73 0.42
CA PHE A 86 11.76 6.63 -0.44
C PHE A 86 10.98 5.37 -0.09
N LYS A 87 10.50 4.67 -1.11
CA LYS A 87 9.90 3.33 -1.01
C LYS A 87 10.83 2.33 -1.66
N LYS A 88 11.40 1.40 -0.88
CA LYS A 88 12.22 0.29 -1.39
C LYS A 88 11.39 -0.56 -2.35
N ILE A 89 12.01 -0.94 -3.46
CA ILE A 89 11.47 -1.91 -4.40
C ILE A 89 12.48 -3.04 -4.58
N GLU A 90 11.96 -4.25 -4.67
CA GLU A 90 12.72 -5.41 -5.09
C GLU A 90 12.57 -5.50 -6.60
N ARG A 91 13.66 -5.36 -7.36
CA ARG A 91 13.63 -5.76 -8.76
C ARG A 91 13.62 -7.28 -8.76
N LYS A 92 12.46 -7.88 -8.96
CA LYS A 92 12.42 -9.26 -9.46
C LYS A 92 13.16 -9.22 -10.79
N TYR A 93 14.28 -9.92 -10.89
CA TYR A 93 14.85 -10.22 -12.20
C TYR A 93 13.79 -11.06 -12.90
N GLU A 94 13.08 -10.46 -13.86
CA GLU A 94 12.30 -11.24 -14.81
C GLU A 94 13.31 -11.94 -15.73
N GLU A 95 13.82 -13.09 -15.29
CA GLU A 95 13.80 -14.20 -16.24
C GLU A 95 12.33 -14.45 -16.51
N SER A 96 11.94 -14.39 -17.78
CA SER A 96 10.63 -14.75 -18.28
C SER A 96 10.23 -16.13 -17.72
N LYS A 97 9.50 -16.12 -16.61
CA LYS A 97 8.64 -17.22 -16.21
C LYS A 97 7.25 -16.64 -16.15
N GLU A 98 6.42 -17.10 -17.07
CA GLU A 98 4.97 -17.14 -16.89
C GLU A 98 4.72 -17.58 -15.45
N SER A 99 4.28 -16.64 -14.62
CA SER A 99 3.78 -16.98 -13.29
C SER A 99 2.29 -17.12 -13.49
N GLU A 100 1.86 -18.38 -13.45
CA GLU A 100 0.47 -18.76 -13.32
C GLU A 100 -0.17 -17.92 -12.22
N GLU A 101 -1.30 -17.36 -12.60
CA GLU A 101 -2.24 -16.57 -11.83
C GLU A 101 -2.61 -17.37 -10.56
N SER A 102 -2.07 -16.98 -9.40
CA SER A 102 -2.60 -17.48 -8.13
C SER A 102 -3.89 -16.72 -7.85
N GLU A 103 -4.99 -17.14 -8.48
CA GLU A 103 -6.33 -16.76 -8.10
C GLU A 103 -6.58 -17.12 -6.63
N ASP A 104 -7.06 -16.14 -5.88
CA ASP A 104 -7.18 -16.16 -4.44
C ASP A 104 -8.06 -17.34 -3.94
N GLU A 105 -7.57 -18.10 -2.95
CA GLU A 105 -8.32 -19.11 -2.16
C GLU A 105 -9.63 -18.58 -1.54
N TYR A 106 -9.85 -17.26 -1.60
CA TYR A 106 -11.07 -16.58 -1.18
C TYR A 106 -12.28 -16.89 -2.09
N TYR A 107 -12.07 -17.15 -3.39
CA TYR A 107 -13.19 -17.44 -4.32
C TYR A 107 -13.68 -18.90 -4.28
N HIS A 108 -12.86 -19.85 -3.84
CA HIS A 108 -13.25 -21.27 -3.85
C HIS A 108 -14.36 -21.60 -2.83
N ASN A 109 -14.34 -20.98 -1.64
CA ASN A 109 -15.37 -21.22 -0.62
C ASN A 109 -16.70 -20.48 -0.87
N ALA A 110 -16.68 -19.42 -1.70
CA ALA A 110 -17.87 -18.62 -1.99
C ALA A 110 -18.81 -19.31 -2.99
N LEU A 111 -18.28 -20.21 -3.83
CA LEU A 111 -19.05 -20.95 -4.83
C LEU A 111 -19.76 -22.19 -4.23
N GLU A 112 -19.26 -22.73 -3.11
CA GLU A 112 -19.85 -23.93 -2.50
C GLU A 112 -21.13 -23.66 -1.68
N ASN A 113 -21.42 -22.39 -1.34
CA ASN A 113 -22.56 -22.05 -0.46
C ASN A 113 -23.60 -21.10 -1.08
N VAL A 114 -23.54 -20.88 -2.40
CA VAL A 114 -24.62 -20.21 -3.13
C VAL A 114 -25.63 -21.24 -3.61
N ASN A 115 -26.70 -21.40 -2.84
CA ASN A 115 -27.93 -22.01 -3.34
C ASN A 115 -28.54 -21.04 -4.37
N PHE A 116 -28.06 -21.10 -5.61
CA PHE A 116 -28.66 -20.36 -6.72
C PHE A 116 -30.08 -20.90 -6.95
N PRO A 117 -31.13 -20.07 -6.85
CA PRO A 117 -32.44 -20.48 -7.35
C PRO A 117 -32.31 -20.65 -8.87
N GLU A 118 -32.51 -21.88 -9.36
CA GLU A 118 -32.73 -22.09 -10.78
C GLU A 118 -33.92 -21.23 -11.22
N GLN A 119 -33.70 -20.43 -12.27
CA GLN A 119 -34.70 -19.67 -13.04
C GLN A 119 -35.00 -18.24 -12.54
N ILE A 120 -34.17 -17.28 -12.94
CA ILE A 120 -34.62 -15.89 -13.18
C ILE A 120 -34.91 -15.79 -14.68
N GLN A 121 -36.19 -15.70 -15.06
CA GLN A 121 -36.59 -15.44 -16.44
C GLN A 121 -36.20 -14.01 -16.80
N VAL A 122 -35.22 -13.84 -17.69
CA VAL A 122 -34.91 -12.53 -18.29
C VAL A 122 -35.96 -12.21 -19.36
N PRO A 123 -36.58 -11.02 -19.35
CA PRO A 123 -37.47 -10.62 -20.42
C PRO A 123 -36.64 -10.40 -21.69
N VAL A 124 -36.98 -11.13 -22.75
CA VAL A 124 -36.44 -10.93 -24.09
C VAL A 124 -36.87 -9.55 -24.55
N HIS A 125 -35.93 -8.62 -24.71
CA HIS A 125 -36.19 -7.40 -25.45
C HIS A 125 -36.20 -7.75 -26.94
N ASP A 126 -37.39 -7.69 -27.55
CA ASP A 126 -37.54 -7.77 -29.00
C ASP A 126 -36.95 -6.50 -29.63
N ASP A 127 -35.81 -6.63 -30.31
CA ASP A 127 -35.34 -5.63 -31.27
C ASP A 127 -36.28 -5.65 -32.49
N PRO A 128 -37.00 -4.56 -32.81
CA PRO A 128 -37.77 -4.51 -34.04
C PRO A 128 -36.81 -4.36 -35.22
N GLN A 129 -36.70 -5.43 -36.01
CA GLN A 129 -36.00 -5.44 -37.28
C GLN A 129 -36.59 -4.42 -38.25
N GLN A 130 -35.68 -3.83 -39.02
CA GLN A 130 -35.97 -2.96 -40.16
C GLN A 130 -36.84 -3.70 -41.17
N ASN A 131 -38.01 -3.15 -41.47
CA ASN A 131 -38.79 -3.51 -42.65
C ASN A 131 -38.73 -2.33 -43.62
N GLU A 132 -37.84 -2.41 -44.62
CA GLU A 132 -38.14 -1.79 -45.91
C GLU A 132 -39.27 -2.58 -46.59
N PRO A 133 -40.16 -1.88 -47.31
CA PRO A 133 -40.44 -2.40 -48.65
C PRO A 133 -40.64 -1.31 -49.73
N VAL A 134 -39.99 -1.60 -50.87
CA VAL A 134 -40.37 -1.44 -52.30
C VAL A 134 -40.81 -0.06 -52.81
#